data_AF-A0A7S0C0F6-F1
#
_entry.id   AF-A0A7S0C0F6-F1
#
_cell.length_a   1.000
_cell.length_b   1.000
_cell.length_c   1.000
_cell.angle_alpha   90.00
_cell.angle_beta   90.00
_cell.angle_gamma   90.00
#
_symmetry.space_group_name_H-M   'P 1'
#
loop_
_entity.id
_entity.type
_entity.pdbx_description
1 polymer ?
#
loop_
_entity_poly.entity_id
_entity_poly.type
_entity_poly.pdbx_seq_one_letter_code
_entity_poly.pdbx_strand_id
1 'polypeptide(L)'
;NNDYAYYGDLCSSLESGGRRLGTAGDSKYDYDDGIFSAFLRAPEIIIGILALTVSLAILWAVLLRFFAKPIVLATELIKIGVFIFMGINSYDTSSRILCFIIAIGILGYNVWARDKLFFAADMITQSVKALKANPWIFPGLLFVKLFYALNSSLFVLFFAEGINLVEVQFENDTCVFRNPDYSYNMFKFIGFAYLWSTLLTAKIRLAVVANIVGSWYFHPENKPPVTRSVINSITTSIGTLSLASFISVIAEKLNRMLMEPWYKTWCGPACFVATPLHIIMCVFGAFIQSFVLMLTKFAVILHVFTGLPFVGSGKKVIKILKRHFKGGFVTEVTSKGVLTLGA
;
A
#
# COMPACT_ATOMS: atom_id res chain seq x y z
N ASN A 1 55.99 -18.91 -10.52
CA ASN A 1 55.53 -18.02 -11.60
C ASN A 1 54.59 -18.66 -12.62
N ASN A 2 54.48 -19.99 -12.72
CA ASN A 2 53.50 -20.61 -13.64
C ASN A 2 52.11 -20.87 -13.02
N ASP A 3 51.97 -20.82 -11.69
CA ASP A 3 50.68 -21.09 -11.03
C ASP A 3 49.65 -19.95 -11.18
N TYR A 4 50.10 -18.70 -11.34
CA TYR A 4 49.20 -17.55 -11.55
C TYR A 4 48.47 -17.57 -12.91
N ALA A 5 49.05 -18.23 -13.92
CA ALA A 5 48.41 -18.34 -15.23
C ALA A 5 47.19 -19.29 -15.20
N TYR A 6 47.20 -20.30 -14.32
CA TYR A 6 46.14 -21.32 -14.27
C TYR A 6 44.86 -20.81 -13.58
N TYR A 7 44.98 -19.93 -12.59
CA TYR A 7 43.82 -19.34 -11.91
C TYR A 7 43.13 -18.25 -12.75
N GLY A 8 43.88 -17.51 -13.57
CA GLY A 8 43.31 -16.57 -14.54
C GLY A 8 42.38 -17.24 -15.55
N ASP A 9 42.77 -18.43 -16.04
CA ASP A 9 41.96 -19.20 -16.99
C ASP A 9 40.69 -19.79 -16.38
N LEU A 10 40.70 -20.14 -15.09
CA LEU A 10 39.51 -20.67 -14.42
C LEU A 10 38.41 -19.61 -14.30
N CYS A 11 38.80 -18.39 -13.91
CA CYS A 11 37.91 -17.25 -13.76
C CYS A 11 37.47 -16.71 -15.14
N SER A 12 38.33 -16.73 -16.17
CA SER A 12 37.96 -16.33 -17.54
C SER A 12 37.05 -17.36 -18.25
N SER A 13 37.15 -18.65 -17.90
CA SER A 13 36.21 -19.67 -18.39
C SER A 13 34.80 -19.49 -17.83
N LEU A 14 34.68 -18.94 -16.61
CA LEU A 14 33.39 -18.54 -16.02
C LEU A 14 32.82 -17.29 -16.71
N GLU A 15 33.68 -16.37 -17.14
CA GLU A 15 33.29 -15.12 -17.81
C GLU A 15 32.82 -15.33 -19.26
N SER A 16 33.48 -16.22 -20.01
CA SER A 16 33.12 -16.54 -21.41
C SER A 16 31.87 -17.41 -21.56
N GLY A 17 31.40 -18.01 -20.47
CA GLY A 17 30.30 -18.96 -20.48
C GLY A 17 28.92 -18.40 -20.15
N GLY A 18 28.80 -17.17 -19.64
CA GLY A 18 27.52 -16.51 -19.29
C GLY A 18 26.53 -17.39 -18.50
N ARG A 19 27.01 -18.48 -17.90
CA ARG A 19 26.18 -19.48 -17.24
C ARG A 19 25.80 -18.86 -15.92
N ARG A 20 24.55 -18.39 -15.85
CA ARG A 20 23.84 -18.09 -14.60
C ARG A 20 24.26 -19.14 -13.58
N LEU A 21 25.04 -18.73 -12.58
CA LEU A 21 25.53 -19.65 -11.58
C LEU A 21 24.34 -20.26 -10.89
N GLY A 22 24.12 -21.53 -11.19
CA GLY A 22 23.14 -22.34 -10.52
C GLY A 22 23.64 -22.67 -9.12
N THR A 23 23.81 -21.67 -8.25
CA THR A 23 24.12 -21.85 -6.84
C THR A 23 22.84 -22.21 -6.08
N ALA A 24 22.25 -23.35 -6.42
CA ALA A 24 21.30 -24.05 -5.57
C ALA A 24 21.80 -25.49 -5.42
N GLY A 25 22.47 -25.75 -4.29
CA GLY A 25 22.77 -27.12 -3.89
C GLY A 25 21.47 -27.91 -3.76
N ASP A 26 21.43 -29.10 -4.35
CA ASP A 26 20.40 -30.16 -4.22
C ASP A 26 19.00 -29.68 -3.85
N SER A 27 18.51 -28.62 -4.49
CA SER A 27 17.11 -28.25 -4.35
C SER A 27 16.34 -29.30 -5.12
N LYS A 28 15.50 -30.08 -4.43
CA LYS A 28 14.65 -31.15 -4.98
C LYS A 28 13.66 -30.70 -6.08
N TYR A 29 13.72 -29.43 -6.49
CA TYR A 29 12.95 -28.87 -7.58
C TYR A 29 13.87 -28.80 -8.80
N ASP A 30 13.48 -29.47 -9.88
CA ASP A 30 14.15 -29.32 -11.18
C ASP A 30 14.24 -27.83 -11.50
N TYR A 31 15.42 -27.40 -11.97
CA TYR A 31 15.83 -26.01 -12.12
C TYR A 31 14.90 -25.15 -13.02
N ASP A 32 13.99 -25.79 -13.76
CA ASP A 32 13.03 -25.17 -14.67
C ASP A 32 11.61 -25.00 -14.08
N ASP A 33 11.30 -25.60 -12.92
CA ASP A 33 9.97 -25.54 -12.32
C ASP A 33 9.79 -24.27 -11.44
N GLY A 34 9.87 -23.09 -12.06
CA GLY A 34 9.58 -21.82 -11.39
C GLY A 34 8.11 -21.71 -10.93
N ILE A 35 7.76 -20.74 -10.07
CA ILE A 35 6.37 -20.56 -9.58
C ILE A 35 5.31 -20.47 -10.70
N PHE A 36 5.71 -19.97 -11.88
CA PHE A 36 4.86 -19.91 -13.06
C PHE A 36 4.59 -21.28 -13.68
N SER A 37 5.52 -22.24 -13.58
CA SER A 37 5.29 -23.63 -14.00
C SER A 37 4.20 -24.28 -13.14
N ALA A 38 4.18 -24.00 -11.83
CA ALA A 38 3.15 -24.48 -10.92
C ALA A 38 1.77 -23.90 -11.29
N PHE A 39 1.71 -22.64 -11.72
CA PHE A 39 0.49 -22.02 -12.22
C PHE A 39 0.02 -22.59 -13.57
N LEU A 40 0.95 -22.93 -14.47
CA LEU A 40 0.63 -23.61 -15.73
C LEU A 40 0.11 -25.03 -15.50
N ARG A 41 0.59 -25.71 -14.46
CA ARG A 41 0.19 -27.09 -14.11
C ARG A 41 -1.20 -27.15 -13.47
N ALA A 42 -1.64 -26.08 -12.79
CA ALA A 42 -2.92 -26.02 -12.10
C ALA A 42 -3.64 -24.66 -12.31
N PRO A 43 -4.04 -24.32 -13.55
CA PRO A 43 -4.70 -23.04 -13.86
C PRO A 43 -6.06 -22.89 -13.15
N GLU A 44 -6.69 -24.02 -12.79
CA GLU A 44 -7.95 -24.08 -12.04
C GLU A 44 -7.86 -23.36 -10.69
N ILE A 45 -6.69 -23.40 -10.02
CA ILE A 45 -6.48 -22.72 -8.74
C ILE A 45 -6.58 -21.21 -8.91
N ILE A 46 -5.95 -20.66 -9.95
CA ILE A 46 -5.99 -19.21 -10.22
C ILE A 46 -7.41 -18.78 -10.56
N ILE A 47 -8.08 -19.50 -11.46
CA ILE A 47 -9.45 -19.19 -11.87
C ILE A 47 -10.40 -19.28 -10.65
N GLY A 48 -10.26 -20.30 -9.81
CA GLY A 48 -11.03 -20.48 -8.59
C GLY A 48 -10.83 -19.34 -7.59
N ILE A 49 -9.58 -18.95 -7.31
CA ILE A 49 -9.27 -17.83 -6.42
C ILE A 49 -9.81 -16.50 -6.97
N LEU A 50 -9.67 -16.25 -8.28
CA LEU A 50 -10.21 -15.05 -8.93
C LEU A 50 -11.74 -15.01 -8.87
N ALA A 51 -12.41 -16.12 -9.16
CA ALA A 51 -13.87 -16.22 -9.08
C ALA A 51 -14.37 -16.01 -7.64
N LEU A 52 -13.71 -16.62 -6.66
CA LEU A 52 -14.03 -16.47 -5.24
C LEU A 52 -13.85 -15.02 -4.77
N THR A 53 -12.73 -14.37 -5.12
CA THR A 53 -12.45 -12.98 -4.73
C THR A 53 -13.42 -11.99 -5.37
N VAL A 54 -13.78 -12.16 -6.65
CA VAL A 54 -14.80 -11.33 -7.32
C VAL A 54 -16.17 -11.53 -6.67
N SER A 55 -16.55 -12.78 -6.38
CA SER A 55 -17.82 -13.10 -5.74
C SER A 55 -17.92 -12.50 -4.34
N LEU A 56 -16.87 -12.63 -3.54
CA LEU A 56 -16.77 -12.00 -2.21
C LEU A 56 -16.84 -10.47 -2.29
N ALA A 57 -16.17 -9.85 -3.26
CA ALA A 57 -16.22 -8.40 -3.44
C ALA A 57 -17.62 -7.89 -3.82
N ILE A 58 -18.33 -8.61 -4.71
CA ILE A 58 -19.72 -8.28 -5.07
C ILE A 58 -20.64 -8.46 -3.86
N LEU A 59 -20.53 -9.59 -3.15
CA LEU A 59 -21.30 -9.86 -1.94
C LEU A 59 -21.05 -8.79 -0.88
N TRP A 60 -19.79 -8.40 -0.66
CA TRP A 60 -19.41 -7.35 0.27
C TRP A 60 -20.02 -5.99 -0.11
N ALA A 61 -19.98 -5.62 -1.39
CA ALA A 61 -20.61 -4.39 -1.87
C ALA A 61 -22.14 -4.39 -1.66
N VAL A 62 -22.80 -5.53 -1.85
CA VAL A 62 -24.23 -5.71 -1.59
C VAL A 62 -24.52 -5.61 -0.08
N LEU A 63 -23.71 -6.23 0.77
CA LEU A 63 -23.85 -6.16 2.22
C LEU A 63 -23.68 -4.72 2.73
N LEU A 64 -22.66 -3.99 2.27
CA LEU A 64 -22.47 -2.59 2.63
C LEU A 64 -23.66 -1.71 2.21
N ARG A 65 -24.41 -2.07 1.17
CA ARG A 65 -25.60 -1.32 0.76
C ARG A 65 -26.72 -1.35 1.80
N PHE A 66 -26.99 -2.53 2.35
CA PHE A 66 -28.13 -2.76 3.24
C PHE A 66 -27.74 -2.66 4.71
N PHE A 67 -26.48 -2.96 5.03
CA PHE A 67 -25.99 -3.17 6.39
C PHE A 67 -24.77 -2.29 6.73
N ALA A 68 -24.52 -1.17 6.05
CA ALA A 68 -23.39 -0.28 6.36
C ALA A 68 -23.31 0.08 7.86
N LYS A 69 -24.42 0.52 8.47
CA LYS A 69 -24.46 0.90 9.90
C LYS A 69 -24.06 -0.24 10.83
N PRO A 70 -24.73 -1.42 10.80
CA PRO A 70 -24.34 -2.53 11.64
C PRO A 70 -22.95 -3.08 11.29
N ILE A 71 -22.52 -3.08 10.03
CA ILE A 71 -21.17 -3.52 9.65
C ILE A 71 -20.11 -2.60 10.27
N VAL A 72 -20.27 -1.27 10.18
CA VAL A 72 -19.32 -0.33 10.78
C VAL A 72 -19.21 -0.57 12.29
N LEU A 73 -20.34 -0.67 12.99
CA LEU A 73 -20.34 -0.97 14.43
C LEU A 73 -19.73 -2.34 14.73
N ALA A 74 -20.06 -3.37 13.96
CA ALA A 74 -19.52 -4.73 14.13
C ALA A 74 -18.01 -4.76 13.94
N THR A 75 -17.46 -4.05 12.95
CA THR A 75 -16.00 -4.00 12.75
C THR A 75 -15.27 -3.35 13.93
N GLU A 76 -15.85 -2.33 14.56
CA GLU A 76 -15.27 -1.72 15.76
C GLU A 76 -15.39 -2.63 16.99
N LEU A 77 -16.48 -3.42 17.10
CA LEU A 77 -16.63 -4.44 18.14
C LEU A 77 -15.66 -5.62 17.96
N ILE A 78 -15.40 -6.06 16.72
CA ILE A 78 -14.45 -7.13 16.41
C ILE A 78 -13.05 -6.75 16.90
N LYS A 79 -12.62 -5.49 16.72
CA LYS A 79 -11.31 -5.03 17.24
C LYS A 79 -11.22 -5.18 18.76
N ILE A 80 -12.28 -4.80 19.49
CA ILE A 80 -12.35 -4.99 20.94
C ILE A 80 -12.25 -6.48 21.29
N GLY A 81 -13.00 -7.33 20.58
CA GLY A 81 -12.96 -8.79 20.74
C GLY A 81 -11.56 -9.38 20.52
N VAL A 82 -10.84 -8.91 19.50
CA VAL A 82 -9.45 -9.34 19.22
C VAL A 82 -8.52 -8.98 20.38
N PHE A 83 -8.60 -7.77 20.92
CA PHE A 83 -7.76 -7.38 22.07
C PHE A 83 -8.10 -8.16 23.34
N ILE A 84 -9.38 -8.45 23.59
CA ILE A 84 -9.80 -9.31 24.70
C ILE A 84 -9.25 -10.73 24.51
N PHE A 85 -9.39 -11.30 23.31
CA PHE A 85 -8.87 -12.63 22.99
C PHE A 85 -7.34 -12.71 23.14
N MET A 86 -6.61 -11.70 22.67
CA MET A 86 -5.15 -11.61 22.87
C MET A 86 -4.79 -11.50 24.36
N GLY A 87 -5.55 -10.74 25.15
CA GLY A 87 -5.34 -10.62 26.59
C GLY A 87 -5.53 -11.95 27.33
N ILE A 88 -6.56 -12.72 26.97
CA ILE A 88 -6.84 -14.05 27.56
C ILE A 88 -5.72 -15.05 27.23
N ASN A 89 -5.25 -15.07 25.98
CA ASN A 89 -4.22 -16.01 25.53
C ASN A 89 -2.78 -15.58 25.86
N SER A 90 -2.57 -14.37 26.41
CA SER A 90 -1.21 -13.94 26.75
C SER A 90 -0.71 -14.61 28.03
N TYR A 91 0.52 -15.13 27.95
CA TYR A 91 1.23 -15.75 29.06
C TYR A 91 1.77 -14.73 30.07
N ASP A 92 2.13 -13.53 29.62
CA ASP A 92 2.68 -12.47 30.48
C ASP A 92 1.57 -11.59 31.08
N THR A 93 1.60 -11.44 32.40
CA THR A 93 0.63 -10.61 33.15
C THR A 93 0.64 -9.16 32.68
N SER A 94 1.81 -8.60 32.34
CA SER A 94 1.93 -7.20 31.94
C SER A 94 1.23 -6.94 30.61
N SER A 95 1.51 -7.77 29.60
CA SER A 95 0.83 -7.72 28.31
C SER A 95 -0.68 -7.97 28.41
N ARG A 96 -1.14 -8.87 29.30
CA ARG A 96 -2.56 -9.11 29.57
C ARG A 96 -3.27 -7.84 30.04
N ILE A 97 -2.72 -7.17 31.06
CA ILE A 97 -3.28 -5.92 31.60
C ILE A 97 -3.33 -4.85 30.51
N LEU A 98 -2.27 -4.72 29.73
CA LEU A 98 -2.18 -3.76 28.63
C LEU A 98 -3.26 -4.01 27.55
N CYS A 99 -3.49 -5.27 27.15
CA CYS A 99 -4.54 -5.62 26.20
C CYS A 99 -5.95 -5.23 26.69
N PHE A 100 -6.25 -5.45 27.98
CA PHE A 100 -7.55 -5.06 28.55
C PHE A 100 -7.70 -3.53 28.65
N ILE A 101 -6.66 -2.81 29.02
CA ILE A 101 -6.68 -1.33 29.04
C ILE A 101 -6.94 -0.78 27.65
N ILE A 102 -6.27 -1.33 26.62
CA ILE A 102 -6.51 -0.94 25.22
C ILE A 102 -7.96 -1.26 24.81
N ALA A 103 -8.48 -2.43 25.16
CA ALA A 103 -9.85 -2.82 24.84
C ALA A 103 -10.89 -1.86 25.46
N ILE A 104 -10.72 -1.48 26.74
CA ILE A 104 -11.56 -0.49 27.41
C ILE A 104 -11.41 0.89 26.76
N GLY A 105 -10.18 1.28 26.40
CA GLY A 105 -9.91 2.53 25.68
C GLY A 105 -10.62 2.60 24.33
N ILE A 106 -10.58 1.52 23.53
CA ILE A 106 -11.30 1.43 22.26
C ILE A 106 -12.82 1.46 22.47
N LEU A 107 -13.33 0.78 23.50
CA LEU A 107 -14.76 0.82 23.84
C LEU A 107 -15.21 2.25 24.19
N GLY A 108 -14.46 2.95 25.06
CA GLY A 108 -14.72 4.35 25.40
C GLY A 108 -14.65 5.27 24.18
N TYR A 109 -13.67 5.06 23.31
CA TYR A 109 -13.55 5.78 22.03
C TYR A 109 -14.76 5.54 21.13
N ASN A 110 -15.24 4.29 21.01
CA ASN A 110 -16.39 3.95 20.17
C ASN A 110 -17.69 4.59 20.67
N VAL A 111 -17.89 4.64 21.99
CA VAL A 111 -19.05 5.33 22.60
C VAL A 111 -18.97 6.83 22.32
N TRP A 112 -17.80 7.44 22.49
CA TRP A 112 -17.58 8.86 22.23
C TRP A 112 -17.69 9.23 20.75
N ALA A 113 -17.20 8.38 19.85
CA ALA A 113 -17.17 8.62 18.41
C ALA A 113 -18.45 8.16 17.68
N ARG A 114 -19.48 7.69 18.41
CA ARG A 114 -20.68 7.05 17.85
C ARG A 114 -21.33 7.84 16.70
N ASP A 115 -21.51 9.15 16.86
CA ASP A 115 -22.12 9.99 15.81
C ASP A 115 -21.24 10.08 14.56
N LYS A 116 -19.92 10.03 14.72
CA LYS A 116 -18.96 10.03 13.61
C LYS A 116 -18.92 8.68 12.89
N LEU A 117 -19.09 7.58 13.63
CA LEU A 117 -19.24 6.24 13.06
C LEU A 117 -20.52 6.16 12.20
N PHE A 118 -21.64 6.70 12.67
CA PHE A 118 -22.87 6.74 11.89
C PHE A 118 -22.75 7.62 10.65
N PHE A 119 -22.10 8.77 10.77
CA PHE A 119 -21.81 9.61 9.60
C PHE A 119 -20.94 8.88 8.56
N ALA A 120 -19.92 8.12 8.99
CA ALA A 120 -19.12 7.28 8.11
C ALA A 120 -19.98 6.21 7.41
N ALA A 121 -20.87 5.55 8.14
CA ALA A 121 -21.79 4.55 7.59
C ALA A 121 -22.75 5.16 6.54
N ASP A 122 -23.28 6.35 6.79
CA ASP A 122 -24.12 7.06 5.83
C ASP A 122 -23.31 7.42 4.57
N MET A 123 -22.04 7.81 4.72
CA MET A 123 -21.16 8.09 3.57
C MET A 123 -20.82 6.85 2.73
N ILE A 124 -20.58 5.71 3.39
CA ILE A 124 -20.41 4.42 2.71
C ILE A 124 -21.69 4.06 1.95
N THR A 125 -22.86 4.23 2.58
CA THR A 125 -24.16 3.96 1.95
C THR A 125 -24.36 4.82 0.70
N GLN A 126 -24.03 6.10 0.75
CA GLN A 126 -24.11 6.99 -0.41
C GLN A 126 -23.12 6.60 -1.51
N SER A 127 -21.92 6.17 -1.15
CA SER A 127 -20.92 5.68 -2.11
C SER A 127 -21.39 4.42 -2.84
N VAL A 128 -22.03 3.48 -2.13
CA VAL A 128 -22.61 2.26 -2.74
C VAL A 128 -23.80 2.60 -3.64
N LYS A 129 -24.64 3.58 -3.26
CA LYS A 129 -25.71 4.09 -4.14
C LYS A 129 -25.15 4.69 -5.43
N ALA A 130 -24.08 5.49 -5.33
CA ALA A 130 -23.41 6.08 -6.49
C ALA A 130 -22.78 5.00 -7.40
N LEU A 131 -22.20 3.96 -6.80
CA LEU A 131 -21.63 2.82 -7.53
C LEU A 131 -22.71 2.03 -8.28
N LYS A 132 -23.86 1.79 -7.66
CA LYS A 132 -25.01 1.14 -8.32
C LYS A 132 -25.54 1.97 -9.48
N ALA A 133 -25.60 3.30 -9.32
CA ALA A 133 -26.08 4.19 -10.36
C ALA A 133 -25.13 4.26 -11.57
N ASN A 134 -23.86 3.89 -11.41
CA ASN A 134 -22.84 3.99 -12.44
C ASN A 134 -22.00 2.69 -12.49
N PRO A 135 -22.57 1.56 -12.97
CA PRO A 135 -21.85 0.28 -13.02
C PRO A 135 -20.59 0.33 -13.89
N TRP A 136 -20.53 1.26 -14.85
CA TRP A 136 -19.36 1.51 -15.68
C TRP A 136 -18.10 1.94 -14.91
N ILE A 137 -18.22 2.34 -13.63
CA ILE A 137 -17.05 2.58 -12.77
C ILE A 137 -16.19 1.32 -12.69
N PHE A 138 -16.79 0.13 -12.59
CA PHE A 138 -16.05 -1.13 -12.46
C PHE A 138 -15.07 -1.41 -13.60
N PRO A 139 -15.48 -1.45 -14.89
CA PRO A 139 -14.54 -1.69 -15.98
C PRO A 139 -13.49 -0.58 -16.10
N GLY A 140 -13.84 0.68 -15.83
CA GLY A 140 -12.86 1.78 -15.81
C GLY A 140 -11.79 1.60 -14.73
N LEU A 141 -12.18 1.17 -13.53
CA LEU A 141 -11.23 0.87 -12.45
C LEU A 141 -10.45 -0.42 -12.68
N LEU A 142 -11.06 -1.41 -13.34
CA LEU A 142 -10.39 -2.64 -13.74
C LEU A 142 -9.23 -2.33 -14.69
N PHE A 143 -9.42 -1.44 -15.66
CA PHE A 143 -8.35 -0.98 -16.55
C PHE A 143 -7.17 -0.36 -15.77
N VAL A 144 -7.45 0.53 -14.82
CA VAL A 144 -6.41 1.13 -13.96
C VAL A 144 -5.70 0.07 -13.10
N LYS A 145 -6.42 -0.97 -12.66
CA LYS A 145 -5.87 -2.10 -11.92
C LYS A 145 -5.01 -3.02 -12.78
N LEU A 146 -5.38 -3.25 -14.04
CA LEU A 146 -4.55 -4.00 -14.99
C LEU A 146 -3.23 -3.28 -15.23
N PHE A 147 -3.24 -1.96 -15.38
CA PHE A 147 -2.02 -1.16 -15.49
C PHE A 147 -1.12 -1.29 -14.24
N TYR A 148 -1.72 -1.27 -13.04
CA TYR A 148 -0.99 -1.54 -11.80
C TYR A 148 -0.38 -2.95 -11.76
N ALA A 149 -1.13 -3.97 -12.17
CA ALA A 149 -0.66 -5.36 -12.21
C ALA A 149 0.51 -5.52 -13.19
N LEU A 150 0.41 -4.92 -14.38
CA LEU A 150 1.48 -4.89 -15.37
C LEU A 150 2.74 -4.21 -14.81
N ASN A 151 2.60 -3.03 -14.20
CA ASN A 151 3.72 -2.32 -13.55
C ASN A 151 4.37 -3.16 -12.44
N SER A 152 3.57 -3.88 -11.65
CA SER A 152 4.07 -4.76 -10.59
C SER A 152 4.80 -5.98 -11.16
N SER A 153 4.27 -6.58 -12.23
CA SER A 153 4.92 -7.69 -12.94
C SER A 153 6.27 -7.27 -13.52
N LEU A 154 6.33 -6.10 -14.18
CA LEU A 154 7.58 -5.56 -14.71
C LEU A 154 8.58 -5.30 -13.58
N PHE A 155 8.15 -4.70 -12.47
CA PHE A 155 9.01 -4.50 -11.31
C PHE A 155 9.61 -5.80 -10.77
N VAL A 156 8.80 -6.85 -10.61
CA VAL A 156 9.29 -8.15 -10.15
C VAL A 156 10.31 -8.75 -11.13
N LEU A 157 10.05 -8.68 -12.43
CA LEU A 157 11.00 -9.15 -13.46
C LEU A 157 12.31 -8.38 -13.43
N PHE A 158 12.25 -7.04 -13.38
CA PHE A 158 13.44 -6.19 -13.27
C PHE A 158 14.22 -6.45 -11.97
N PHE A 159 13.52 -6.67 -10.86
CA PHE A 159 14.16 -6.94 -9.57
C PHE A 159 14.82 -8.32 -9.55
N ALA A 160 14.15 -9.34 -10.10
CA ALA A 160 14.69 -10.70 -10.20
C ALA A 160 15.94 -10.75 -11.08
N GLU A 161 15.91 -10.13 -12.26
CA GLU A 161 17.09 -10.06 -13.14
C GLU A 161 18.19 -9.17 -12.55
N GLY A 162 17.83 -8.13 -11.79
CA GLY A 162 18.81 -7.30 -11.10
C GLY A 162 19.62 -8.07 -10.04
N ILE A 163 19.04 -9.05 -9.37
CA ILE A 163 19.76 -9.89 -8.39
C ILE A 163 20.78 -10.82 -9.08
N ASN A 164 20.54 -11.17 -10.34
CA ASN A 164 21.46 -11.99 -11.12
C ASN A 164 22.69 -11.20 -11.64
N LEU A 165 22.73 -9.87 -11.42
CA LEU A 165 23.89 -9.04 -11.75
C LEU A 165 24.97 -9.21 -10.68
N VAL A 166 25.85 -10.18 -10.92
CA VAL A 166 26.99 -10.49 -10.08
C VAL A 166 28.25 -10.29 -10.91
N GLU A 167 29.21 -9.55 -10.37
CA GLU A 167 30.55 -9.42 -10.97
C GLU A 167 31.50 -10.40 -10.30
N VAL A 168 32.35 -11.05 -11.09
CA VAL A 168 33.39 -11.94 -10.57
C VAL A 168 34.62 -11.09 -10.29
N GLN A 169 35.03 -11.03 -9.02
CA GLN A 169 36.25 -10.34 -8.62
C GLN A 169 37.26 -11.36 -8.09
N PHE A 170 38.53 -11.20 -8.48
CA PHE A 170 39.62 -12.03 -7.99
C PHE A 170 40.22 -11.39 -6.74
N GLU A 171 40.02 -11.99 -5.58
CA GLU A 171 40.52 -11.50 -4.29
C GLU A 171 41.23 -12.65 -3.54
N ASN A 172 42.48 -12.44 -3.14
CA ASN A 172 43.32 -13.41 -2.39
C ASN A 172 43.37 -14.81 -3.04
N ASP A 173 43.64 -14.88 -4.34
CA ASP A 173 43.70 -16.13 -5.12
C ASP A 173 42.37 -16.93 -5.17
N THR A 174 41.25 -16.29 -4.81
CA THR A 174 39.90 -16.88 -4.89
C THR A 174 38.97 -16.03 -5.76
N CYS A 175 38.15 -16.68 -6.59
CA CYS A 175 37.10 -16.01 -7.35
C CYS A 175 35.89 -15.78 -6.40
N VAL A 176 35.61 -14.53 -6.05
CA VAL A 176 34.49 -14.13 -5.18
C VAL A 176 33.43 -13.44 -6.02
N PHE A 177 32.18 -13.86 -5.81
CA PHE A 177 31.00 -13.21 -6.37
C PHE A 177 30.67 -11.96 -5.56
N ARG A 178 30.82 -10.79 -6.18
CA ARG A 178 30.52 -9.51 -5.53
C ARG A 178 29.45 -8.79 -6.32
N ASN A 179 28.44 -8.30 -5.61
CA ASN A 179 27.50 -7.36 -6.20
C ASN A 179 28.22 -6.02 -6.41
N PRO A 180 28.14 -5.42 -7.61
CA PRO A 180 28.78 -4.14 -7.85
C PRO A 180 28.20 -3.04 -6.96
N ASP A 181 29.02 -2.06 -6.58
CA ASP A 181 28.63 -0.99 -5.65
C ASP A 181 27.46 -0.15 -6.16
N TYR A 182 27.29 -0.04 -7.49
CA TYR A 182 26.18 0.70 -8.11
C TYR A 182 24.83 -0.05 -7.98
N SER A 183 24.83 -1.39 -7.89
CA SER A 183 23.60 -2.19 -7.80
C SER A 183 22.74 -1.79 -6.60
N TYR A 184 23.39 -1.50 -5.47
CA TYR A 184 22.68 -1.05 -4.27
C TYR A 184 21.92 0.27 -4.49
N ASN A 185 22.53 1.24 -5.15
CA ASN A 185 21.88 2.52 -5.48
C ASN A 185 20.78 2.34 -6.53
N MET A 186 20.98 1.45 -7.50
CA MET A 186 19.99 1.09 -8.50
C MET A 186 18.75 0.45 -7.88
N PHE A 187 18.91 -0.52 -6.96
CA PHE A 187 17.78 -1.13 -6.25
C PHE A 187 17.01 -0.12 -5.40
N LYS A 188 17.69 0.83 -4.74
CA LYS A 188 17.03 1.92 -4.01
C LYS A 188 16.19 2.80 -4.94
N PHE A 189 16.73 3.16 -6.09
CA PHE A 189 16.03 3.96 -7.08
C PHE A 189 14.81 3.22 -7.65
N ILE A 190 14.98 1.96 -8.05
CA ILE A 190 13.91 1.11 -8.59
C ILE A 190 12.81 0.89 -7.53
N GLY A 191 13.17 0.61 -6.28
CA GLY A 191 12.23 0.49 -5.18
C GLY A 191 11.46 1.79 -4.91
N PHE A 192 12.13 2.95 -5.01
CA PHE A 192 11.48 4.26 -4.90
C PHE A 192 10.52 4.52 -6.08
N ALA A 193 10.94 4.26 -7.31
CA ALA A 193 10.13 4.41 -8.51
C ALA A 193 8.90 3.49 -8.50
N TYR A 194 9.05 2.27 -7.99
CA TYR A 194 7.93 1.33 -7.81
C TYR A 194 6.93 1.80 -6.75
N LEU A 195 7.41 2.27 -5.60
CA LEU A 195 6.54 2.84 -4.58
C LEU A 195 5.78 4.08 -5.11
N TRP A 196 6.47 4.92 -5.87
CA TRP A 196 5.88 6.11 -6.49
C TRP A 196 4.83 5.78 -7.55
N SER A 197 5.12 4.88 -8.49
CA SER A 197 4.16 4.43 -9.51
C SER A 197 2.94 3.74 -8.90
N THR A 198 3.12 2.98 -7.82
CA THR A 198 2.02 2.37 -7.05
C THR A 198 1.10 3.44 -6.46
N LEU A 199 1.67 4.44 -5.80
CA LEU A 199 0.91 5.54 -5.21
C LEU A 199 0.28 6.44 -6.28
N LEU A 200 0.95 6.65 -7.42
CA LEU A 200 0.40 7.37 -8.58
C LEU A 200 -0.85 6.67 -9.11
N THR A 201 -0.78 5.36 -9.31
CA THR A 201 -1.94 4.57 -9.78
C THR A 201 -3.10 4.64 -8.79
N ALA A 202 -2.80 4.64 -7.48
CA ALA A 202 -3.81 4.86 -6.45
C ALA A 202 -4.46 6.26 -6.51
N LYS A 203 -3.70 7.32 -6.86
CA LYS A 203 -4.23 8.68 -7.05
C LYS A 203 -5.03 8.81 -8.36
N ILE A 204 -4.63 8.14 -9.44
CA ILE A 204 -5.42 8.06 -10.69
C ILE A 204 -6.77 7.39 -10.40
N ARG A 205 -6.77 6.25 -9.71
CA ARG A 205 -8.01 5.57 -9.28
C ARG A 205 -8.89 6.51 -8.45
N LEU A 206 -8.31 7.22 -7.48
CA LEU A 206 -9.05 8.17 -6.66
C LEU A 206 -9.66 9.30 -7.51
N ALA A 207 -8.91 9.85 -8.46
CA ALA A 207 -9.38 10.92 -9.33
C ALA A 207 -10.55 10.48 -10.21
N VAL A 208 -10.47 9.29 -10.80
CA VAL A 208 -11.56 8.71 -11.61
C VAL A 208 -12.83 8.53 -10.77
N VAL A 209 -12.72 7.94 -9.57
CA VAL A 209 -13.86 7.76 -8.67
C VAL A 209 -14.43 9.11 -8.23
N ALA A 210 -13.58 10.05 -7.84
CA ALA A 210 -14.01 11.37 -7.40
C ALA A 210 -14.77 12.11 -8.51
N ASN A 211 -14.29 12.04 -9.76
CA ASN A 211 -14.94 12.69 -10.90
C ASN A 211 -16.34 12.12 -11.14
N ILE A 212 -16.48 10.79 -11.15
CA ILE A 212 -17.76 10.12 -11.44
C ILE A 212 -18.75 10.28 -10.29
N VAL A 213 -18.30 10.05 -9.04
CA VAL A 213 -19.17 10.17 -7.87
C VAL A 213 -19.57 11.62 -7.63
N GLY A 214 -18.64 12.56 -7.78
CA GLY A 214 -18.94 13.97 -7.57
C GLY A 214 -19.80 14.57 -8.68
N SER A 215 -19.59 14.20 -9.95
CA SER A 215 -20.51 14.61 -11.03
C SER A 215 -21.90 14.02 -10.83
N TRP A 216 -22.01 12.75 -10.41
CA TRP A 216 -23.30 12.14 -10.06
C TRP A 216 -24.01 12.87 -8.93
N TYR A 217 -23.27 13.34 -7.92
CA TYR A 217 -23.83 14.00 -6.74
C TYR A 217 -24.18 15.49 -6.99
N PHE A 218 -23.29 16.25 -7.63
CA PHE A 218 -23.44 17.71 -7.79
C PHE A 218 -24.09 18.10 -9.13
N HIS A 219 -23.98 17.27 -10.17
CA HIS A 219 -24.45 17.57 -11.52
C HIS A 219 -25.16 16.36 -12.15
N PRO A 220 -26.31 15.92 -11.61
CA PRO A 220 -27.00 14.72 -12.08
C PRO A 220 -27.41 14.77 -13.56
N GLU A 221 -27.57 15.97 -14.13
CA GLU A 221 -27.92 16.19 -15.53
C GLU A 221 -26.74 15.97 -16.51
N ASN A 222 -25.49 16.08 -16.04
CA ASN A 222 -24.30 16.04 -16.90
C ASN A 222 -23.25 15.07 -16.33
N LYS A 223 -23.54 13.77 -16.45
CA LYS A 223 -22.65 12.70 -16.00
C LYS A 223 -21.60 12.42 -17.08
N PRO A 224 -20.30 12.72 -16.86
CA PRO A 224 -19.27 12.40 -17.82
C PRO A 224 -19.11 10.87 -17.94
N PRO A 225 -18.86 10.34 -19.14
CA PRO A 225 -18.56 8.93 -19.30
C PRO A 225 -17.26 8.56 -18.56
N VAL A 226 -17.18 7.31 -18.13
CA VAL A 226 -16.02 6.80 -17.36
C VAL A 226 -14.73 6.90 -18.16
N THR A 227 -14.79 6.63 -19.47
CA THR A 227 -13.65 6.77 -20.39
C THR A 227 -13.07 8.18 -20.38
N ARG A 228 -13.92 9.21 -20.47
CA ARG A 228 -13.51 10.62 -20.39
C ARG A 228 -12.89 10.95 -19.02
N SER A 229 -13.40 10.37 -17.94
CA SER A 229 -12.83 10.55 -16.60
C SER A 229 -11.44 9.94 -16.48
N VAL A 230 -11.22 8.75 -17.05
CA VAL A 230 -9.91 8.09 -17.11
C VAL A 230 -8.94 8.89 -17.96
N ILE A 231 -9.35 9.31 -19.16
CA ILE A 231 -8.53 10.12 -20.07
C ILE A 231 -8.12 11.43 -19.38
N ASN A 232 -9.07 12.18 -18.83
CA ASN A 232 -8.77 13.45 -18.14
C ASN A 232 -7.81 13.24 -16.95
N SER A 233 -7.93 12.13 -16.22
CA SER A 233 -7.02 11.81 -15.12
C SER A 233 -5.58 11.56 -15.59
N ILE A 234 -5.41 10.91 -16.74
CA ILE A 234 -4.10 10.54 -17.32
C ILE A 234 -3.48 11.67 -18.15
N THR A 235 -4.28 12.57 -18.74
CA THR A 235 -3.78 13.65 -19.59
C THR A 235 -3.69 14.96 -18.83
N THR A 236 -4.84 15.54 -18.47
CA THR A 236 -4.91 16.90 -17.90
C THR A 236 -4.47 16.95 -16.43
N SER A 237 -4.73 15.90 -15.66
CA SER A 237 -4.48 15.89 -14.21
C SER A 237 -3.17 15.21 -13.82
N ILE A 238 -2.45 14.58 -14.75
CA ILE A 238 -1.33 13.69 -14.41
C ILE A 238 -0.22 14.39 -13.63
N GLY A 239 0.10 15.65 -13.94
CA GLY A 239 1.08 16.43 -13.20
C GLY A 239 0.68 16.65 -11.73
N THR A 240 -0.60 16.94 -11.49
CA THR A 240 -1.13 17.11 -10.12
C THR A 240 -1.17 15.79 -9.36
N LEU A 241 -1.56 14.69 -10.02
CA LEU A 241 -1.58 13.35 -9.42
C LEU A 241 -0.17 12.83 -9.14
N SER A 242 0.77 13.12 -10.02
CA SER A 242 2.22 12.83 -9.89
C SER A 242 2.82 13.53 -8.67
N LEU A 243 2.58 14.84 -8.51
CA LEU A 243 3.04 15.57 -7.32
C LEU A 243 2.38 15.05 -6.03
N ALA A 244 1.08 14.77 -6.05
CA ALA A 244 0.36 14.24 -4.89
C ALA A 244 0.88 12.86 -4.47
N SER A 245 1.20 12.00 -5.44
CA SER A 245 1.78 10.68 -5.18
C SER A 245 3.21 10.77 -4.68
N PHE A 246 4.04 11.67 -5.22
CA PHE A 246 5.40 11.91 -4.75
C PHE A 246 5.43 12.35 -3.27
N ILE A 247 4.56 13.28 -2.88
CA ILE A 247 4.40 13.68 -1.47
C ILE A 247 3.96 12.49 -0.60
N SER A 248 3.09 11.63 -1.13
CA SER A 248 2.65 10.41 -0.43
C SER A 248 3.80 9.43 -0.24
N VAL A 249 4.70 9.29 -1.22
CA VAL A 249 5.93 8.45 -1.12
C VAL A 249 6.84 8.96 -0.02
N ILE A 250 7.09 10.29 0.03
CA ILE A 250 7.92 10.90 1.07
C ILE A 250 7.34 10.61 2.45
N ALA A 251 6.03 10.82 2.63
CA ALA A 251 5.36 10.56 3.90
C ALA A 251 5.45 9.09 4.32
N GLU A 252 5.27 8.16 3.38
CA GLU A 252 5.37 6.73 3.65
C GLU A 252 6.80 6.30 3.96
N LYS A 253 7.79 6.83 3.23
CA LYS A 253 9.21 6.57 3.48
C LYS A 253 9.65 7.09 4.85
N LEU A 254 9.23 8.31 5.22
CA LEU A 254 9.48 8.88 6.54
C LEU A 254 8.88 8.00 7.64
N ASN A 255 7.63 7.55 7.47
CA ASN A 255 6.99 6.67 8.45
C ASN A 255 7.72 5.33 8.58
N ARG A 256 8.15 4.72 7.47
CA ARG A 256 8.92 3.47 7.50
C ARG A 256 10.26 3.66 8.22
N MET A 257 10.98 4.76 7.97
CA MET A 257 12.21 5.07 8.71
C MET A 257 11.96 5.25 10.21
N LEU A 258 10.83 5.84 10.61
CA LEU A 258 10.48 6.04 12.02
C LEU A 258 10.03 4.74 12.71
N MET A 259 9.45 3.79 11.95
CA MET A 259 8.99 2.49 12.44
C MET A 259 10.03 1.37 12.34
N GLU A 260 11.20 1.62 11.74
CA GLU A 260 12.26 0.63 11.69
C GLU A 260 12.64 0.21 13.12
N PRO A 261 12.72 -1.10 13.39
CA PRO A 261 12.87 -1.59 14.75
C PRO A 261 14.13 -1.04 15.39
N TRP A 262 13.96 -0.44 16.57
CA TRP A 262 15.01 0.21 17.35
C TRP A 262 16.24 -0.68 17.58
N TYR A 263 16.10 -2.01 17.64
CA TYR A 263 17.25 -2.91 17.84
C TYR A 263 18.24 -2.91 16.66
N LYS A 264 17.82 -2.50 15.46
CA LYS A 264 18.74 -2.39 14.30
C LYS A 264 19.56 -1.10 14.31
N THR A 265 19.08 -0.05 14.96
CA THR A 265 19.70 1.28 14.94
C THR A 265 20.23 1.74 16.30
N TRP A 266 19.77 1.15 17.41
CA TRP A 266 20.00 1.62 18.78
C TRP A 266 20.26 0.47 19.78
N CYS A 267 20.93 -0.60 19.37
CA CYS A 267 21.38 -1.70 20.24
C CYS A 267 22.57 -1.29 21.14
N GLY A 268 22.42 -0.18 21.86
CA GLY A 268 23.30 0.23 22.94
C GLY A 268 22.64 0.02 24.31
N PRO A 269 23.43 -0.02 25.40
CA PRO A 269 22.92 -0.20 26.77
C PRO A 269 21.93 0.89 27.26
N ALA A 270 21.72 1.96 26.48
CA ALA A 270 20.72 3.00 26.73
C ALA A 270 19.26 2.61 26.36
N CYS A 271 19.01 1.33 26.06
CA CYS A 271 17.74 0.78 25.57
C CYS A 271 16.50 1.19 26.40
N PHE A 272 16.60 1.19 27.74
CA PHE A 272 15.43 1.44 28.60
C PHE A 272 14.94 2.89 28.54
N VAL A 273 15.81 3.87 28.33
CA VAL A 273 15.45 5.29 28.27
C VAL A 273 14.97 5.69 26.86
N ALA A 274 15.51 5.07 25.82
CA ALA A 274 15.16 5.38 24.43
C ALA A 274 13.82 4.75 23.99
N THR A 275 13.38 3.67 24.64
CA THR A 275 12.13 2.97 24.30
C THR A 275 10.88 3.88 24.33
N PRO A 276 10.58 4.64 25.40
CA PRO A 276 9.40 5.51 25.42
C PRO A 276 9.46 6.62 24.35
N LEU A 277 10.66 7.18 24.11
CA LEU A 277 10.86 8.20 23.08
C LEU A 277 10.60 7.62 21.68
N HIS A 278 11.09 6.40 21.41
CA HIS A 278 10.85 5.72 20.14
C HIS A 278 9.37 5.42 19.91
N ILE A 279 8.62 5.00 20.94
CA ILE A 279 7.16 4.82 20.85
C ILE A 279 6.48 6.15 20.47
N ILE A 280 6.86 7.25 21.12
CA ILE A 280 6.33 8.59 20.80
C ILE A 280 6.65 8.96 19.35
N MET A 281 7.88 8.72 18.88
CA MET A 281 8.27 8.97 17.49
C MET A 281 7.50 8.11 16.48
N CYS A 282 7.24 6.84 16.78
CA CYS A 282 6.43 5.96 15.95
C CYS A 282 4.99 6.46 15.84
N VAL A 283 4.38 6.84 16.97
CA VAL A 283 3.02 7.39 17.01
C VAL A 283 2.95 8.70 16.23
N PHE A 284 3.94 9.57 16.41
CA PHE A 284 4.04 10.84 15.70
C PHE A 284 4.24 10.64 14.18
N GLY A 285 5.10 9.70 13.79
CA GLY A 285 5.32 9.32 12.39
C GLY A 285 4.05 8.81 11.73
N ALA A 286 3.34 7.90 12.39
CA ALA A 286 2.08 7.34 11.91
C ALA A 286 0.99 8.43 11.77
N PHE A 287 0.96 9.38 12.71
CA PHE A 287 0.06 10.52 12.67
C PHE A 287 0.36 11.45 11.48
N ILE A 288 1.62 11.85 11.31
CA ILE A 288 2.04 12.70 10.17
C ILE A 288 1.72 12.00 8.85
N GLN A 289 2.06 10.73 8.71
CA GLN A 289 1.77 9.98 7.50
C GLN A 289 0.28 9.99 7.19
N SER A 290 -0.56 9.67 8.19
CA SER A 290 -2.01 9.66 8.04
C SER A 290 -2.56 11.03 7.64
N PHE A 291 -2.05 12.09 8.26
CA PHE A 291 -2.43 13.46 7.96
C PHE A 291 -2.04 13.88 6.53
N VAL A 292 -0.81 13.61 6.10
CA VAL A 292 -0.32 13.94 4.75
C VAL A 292 -1.07 13.13 3.68
N LEU A 293 -1.32 11.84 3.92
CA LEU A 293 -2.11 11.00 3.01
C LEU A 293 -3.55 11.51 2.89
N MET A 294 -4.16 11.96 3.99
CA MET A 294 -5.49 12.56 3.97
C MET A 294 -5.52 13.89 3.21
N LEU A 295 -4.58 14.78 3.48
CA LEU A 295 -4.45 16.06 2.77
C LEU A 295 -4.29 15.86 1.27
N THR A 296 -3.38 14.98 0.87
CA THR A 296 -3.14 14.70 -0.56
C THR A 296 -4.37 14.06 -1.22
N LYS A 297 -5.13 13.20 -0.53
CA LYS A 297 -6.41 12.67 -1.04
C LYS A 297 -7.43 13.79 -1.27
N PHE A 298 -7.69 14.63 -0.29
CA PHE A 298 -8.65 15.73 -0.42
C PHE A 298 -8.20 16.77 -1.45
N ALA A 299 -6.91 17.05 -1.55
CA ALA A 299 -6.37 17.98 -2.56
C ALA A 299 -6.59 17.44 -3.98
N VAL A 300 -6.42 16.13 -4.19
CA VAL A 300 -6.73 15.48 -5.48
C VAL A 300 -8.22 15.53 -5.78
N ILE A 301 -9.09 15.23 -4.81
CA ILE A 301 -10.55 15.32 -4.99
C ILE A 301 -10.96 16.76 -5.36
N LEU A 302 -10.43 17.77 -4.67
CA LEU A 302 -10.75 19.16 -4.95
C LEU A 302 -10.17 19.62 -6.30
N HIS A 303 -8.99 19.14 -6.69
CA HIS A 303 -8.41 19.38 -8.01
C HIS A 303 -9.34 18.87 -9.11
N VAL A 304 -9.86 17.65 -8.96
CA VAL A 304 -10.78 17.05 -9.95
C VAL A 304 -12.05 17.89 -10.11
N PHE A 305 -12.58 18.47 -9.03
CA PHE A 305 -13.78 19.31 -9.11
C PHE A 305 -13.54 20.72 -9.62
N THR A 306 -12.37 21.31 -9.33
CA THR A 306 -12.14 22.74 -9.56
C THR A 306 -11.16 23.03 -10.69
N GLY A 307 -10.41 22.03 -11.17
CA GLY A 307 -9.31 22.20 -12.11
C GLY A 307 -8.09 22.94 -11.54
N LEU A 308 -8.09 23.31 -10.25
CA LEU A 308 -7.01 24.09 -9.66
C LEU A 308 -5.73 23.27 -9.50
N PRO A 309 -4.53 23.88 -9.67
CA PRO A 309 -3.27 23.17 -9.47
C PRO A 309 -3.17 22.62 -8.03
N PHE A 310 -2.37 21.57 -7.84
CA PHE A 310 -2.24 20.86 -6.56
C PHE A 310 -2.08 21.78 -5.34
N VAL A 311 -1.18 22.77 -5.42
CA VAL A 311 -0.92 23.73 -4.33
C VAL A 311 -2.14 24.61 -4.03
N GLY A 312 -2.84 25.05 -5.07
CA GLY A 312 -4.07 25.84 -4.92
C GLY A 312 -5.19 25.03 -4.25
N SER A 313 -5.35 23.78 -4.68
CA SER A 313 -6.28 22.82 -4.08
C SER A 313 -5.91 22.52 -2.62
N GLY A 314 -4.62 22.30 -2.33
CA GLY A 314 -4.11 22.08 -0.98
C GLY A 314 -4.41 23.23 -0.01
N LYS A 315 -4.19 24.48 -0.43
CA LYS A 315 -4.52 25.67 0.39
C LYS A 315 -6.01 25.73 0.75
N LYS A 316 -6.89 25.45 -0.22
CA LYS A 316 -8.35 25.40 0.02
C LYS A 316 -8.73 24.26 0.96
N VAL A 317 -8.14 23.07 0.77
CA VAL A 317 -8.37 21.91 1.65
C VAL A 317 -7.93 22.20 3.08
N ILE A 318 -6.77 22.82 3.30
CA ILE A 318 -6.31 23.21 4.64
C ILE A 318 -7.29 24.19 5.29
N LYS A 319 -7.82 25.16 4.53
CA LYS A 319 -8.84 26.10 5.04
C LYS A 319 -10.14 25.39 5.45
N ILE A 320 -10.58 24.40 4.67
CA ILE A 320 -11.77 23.57 4.97
C ILE A 320 -11.51 22.70 6.19
N LEU A 321 -10.36 22.00 6.22
CA LEU A 321 -9.97 21.14 7.34
C LEU A 321 -9.81 21.94 8.62
N LYS A 322 -9.27 23.16 8.61
CA LYS A 322 -9.19 23.99 9.83
C LYS A 322 -10.56 24.17 10.53
N ARG A 323 -11.67 24.12 9.77
CA ARG A 323 -13.04 24.21 10.31
C ARG A 323 -13.64 22.85 10.68
N HIS A 324 -13.28 21.78 9.97
CA HIS A 324 -13.93 20.46 10.09
C HIS A 324 -12.96 19.29 10.36
N PHE A 325 -11.73 19.57 10.80
CA PHE A 325 -10.63 18.59 10.89
C PHE A 325 -11.02 17.38 11.72
N LYS A 326 -11.54 17.61 12.94
CA LYS A 326 -11.91 16.56 13.88
C LYS A 326 -12.92 15.58 13.29
N GLY A 327 -13.93 16.09 12.58
CA GLY A 327 -14.95 15.26 11.95
C GLY A 327 -14.41 14.49 10.74
N GLY A 328 -13.68 15.17 9.85
CA GLY A 328 -13.12 14.55 8.65
C GLY A 328 -12.09 13.46 8.97
N PHE A 329 -11.21 13.71 9.95
CA PHE A 329 -10.16 12.76 10.33
C PHE A 329 -10.74 11.46 10.89
N VAL A 330 -11.67 11.55 11.86
CA VAL A 330 -12.31 10.37 12.47
C VAL A 330 -13.09 9.58 11.44
N THR A 331 -13.81 10.25 10.54
CA THR A 331 -14.60 9.60 9.48
C THR A 331 -13.69 8.82 8.51
N GLU A 332 -12.56 9.40 8.09
CA GLU A 332 -11.60 8.75 7.19
C GLU A 332 -10.95 7.52 7.84
N VAL A 333 -10.48 7.64 9.09
CA VAL A 333 -9.85 6.53 9.83
C VAL A 333 -10.84 5.38 10.03
N THR A 334 -12.07 5.70 10.44
CA THR A 334 -13.15 4.70 10.61
C THR A 334 -13.46 4.02 9.29
N SER A 335 -13.72 4.80 8.24
CA SER A 335 -14.10 4.26 6.92
C SER A 335 -13.01 3.35 6.37
N LYS A 336 -11.73 3.73 6.52
CA LYS A 336 -10.60 2.89 6.13
C LYS A 336 -10.57 1.57 6.92
N GLY A 337 -10.80 1.62 8.23
CA GLY A 337 -10.84 0.41 9.07
C GLY A 337 -11.91 -0.58 8.62
N VAL A 338 -13.12 -0.09 8.37
CA VAL A 338 -14.27 -0.89 7.93
C VAL A 338 -14.01 -1.51 6.55
N LEU A 339 -13.47 -0.72 5.62
CA LEU A 339 -13.19 -1.18 4.26
C LEU A 339 -12.00 -2.14 4.20
N THR A 340 -11.01 -2.01 5.09
CA THR A 340 -9.84 -2.92 5.14
C THR A 340 -10.23 -4.30 5.67
N LEU A 341 -11.23 -4.39 6.55
CA LEU A 341 -11.69 -5.68 7.07
C LEU A 341 -12.39 -6.54 6.00
N GLY A 342 -12.97 -5.92 4.98
CA GLY A 342 -13.61 -6.63 3.87
C GLY A 342 -12.77 -6.74 2.60
N ALA A 343 -11.53 -6.25 2.60
CA ALA A 343 -10.61 -6.28 1.46
C ALA A 343 -9.65 -7.46 1.56
#